data_AF-A0A4U9IQ36-F1
#
_entry.id   AF-A0A4U9IQ36-F1
#
_cell.length_a   1.000
_cell.length_b   1.000
_cell.length_c   1.000
_cell.angle_alpha   90.00
_cell.angle_beta   90.00
_cell.angle_gamma   90.00
#
_symmetry.space_group_name_H-M   'P 1'
#
loop_
_entity.id
_entity.type
_entity.pdbx_description
1 polymer ?
#
loop_
_entity_poly.entity_id
_entity_poly.type
_entity_poly.pdbx_seq_one_letter_code
_entity_poly.pdbx_strand_id
1 'polypeptide(L)' 'MMEAVLGVPARRTHQFELDSVRRNTFPYRCSCQQHQLTVRRHNRVVRGEATYRCVKCGELLTAE' A
#
# COMPACT_ATOMS: atom_id res chain seq x y z
N MET A 1 -40.89 -9.07 -0.50
CA MET A 1 -39.41 -9.12 -0.53
C MET A 1 -39.01 -9.81 -1.83
N MET A 2 -38.33 -9.12 -2.77
CA MET A 2 -38.15 -9.60 -4.16
C MET A 2 -37.38 -10.92 -4.31
N GLU A 3 -36.60 -11.32 -3.31
CA GLU A 3 -35.82 -12.57 -3.33
C GLU A 3 -36.70 -13.83 -3.41
N ALA A 4 -37.86 -13.82 -2.74
CA ALA A 4 -38.79 -14.96 -2.73
C ALA A 4 -39.62 -15.09 -4.02
N VAL A 5 -39.74 -14.00 -4.79
CA VAL A 5 -40.51 -13.98 -6.05
C VAL A 5 -39.64 -14.42 -7.22
N LEU A 6 -38.36 -14.02 -7.22
CA LEU A 6 -37.43 -14.29 -8.30
C LEU A 6 -36.57 -15.53 -8.08
N GLY A 7 -36.54 -16.10 -6.86
CA GLY A 7 -35.77 -17.30 -6.52
C GLY A 7 -34.25 -17.11 -6.61
N VAL A 8 -33.76 -15.87 -6.73
CA VAL A 8 -32.35 -15.55 -6.85
C VAL A 8 -31.87 -14.85 -5.59
N PRO A 9 -30.81 -15.34 -4.93
CA PRO A 9 -30.24 -14.67 -3.76
C PRO A 9 -29.62 -13.32 -4.17
N ALA A 10 -29.83 -12.27 -3.38
CA ALA A 10 -29.25 -10.94 -3.64
C ALA A 10 -27.74 -10.90 -3.33
N ARG A 11 -26.93 -11.60 -4.14
CA ARG A 11 -25.47 -11.54 -4.05
C ARG A 11 -24.95 -10.34 -4.84
N ARG A 12 -24.62 -9.26 -4.12
CA ARG A 12 -24.06 -8.01 -4.66
C ARG A 12 -22.54 -7.88 -4.55
N THR A 13 -21.82 -8.92 -4.14
CA THR A 13 -20.37 -8.84 -3.92
C THR A 13 -19.62 -9.52 -5.06
N HIS A 14 -18.95 -8.75 -5.90
CA HIS A 14 -17.89 -9.27 -6.76
C HIS A 14 -16.72 -9.75 -5.88
N GLN A 15 -16.27 -10.97 -6.10
CA GLN A 15 -15.04 -11.49 -5.51
C GLN A 15 -13.87 -11.02 -6.38
N PHE A 16 -13.35 -9.82 -6.11
CA PHE A 16 -12.15 -9.34 -6.81
C PHE A 16 -10.91 -10.03 -6.24
N GLU A 17 -10.08 -10.56 -7.14
CA GLU A 17 -8.73 -11.08 -6.84
C GLU A 17 -7.89 -9.94 -6.23
N LEU A 18 -7.72 -9.96 -4.90
CA LEU A 18 -6.92 -8.96 -4.16
C LEU A 18 -5.40 -9.18 -4.31
N ASP A 19 -4.98 -10.21 -5.03
CA ASP A 19 -3.57 -10.50 -5.29
C ASP A 19 -2.87 -9.36 -6.05
N SER A 20 -3.61 -8.68 -6.94
CA SER A 20 -3.15 -7.46 -7.62
C SER A 20 -2.97 -6.26 -6.68
N VAL A 21 -3.59 -6.30 -5.49
CA VAL A 21 -3.56 -5.27 -4.44
C VAL A 21 -2.53 -5.62 -3.36
N ARG A 22 -1.74 -6.71 -3.53
CA ARG A 22 -0.58 -6.96 -2.67
C ARG A 22 0.30 -5.73 -2.71
N ARG A 23 0.42 -5.08 -1.55
CA ARG A 23 1.10 -3.80 -1.40
C ARG A 23 2.57 -4.02 -1.74
N ASN A 24 2.99 -3.63 -2.95
CA ASN A 24 4.40 -3.52 -3.25
C ASN A 24 5.01 -2.48 -2.29
N THR A 25 5.63 -2.97 -1.24
CA THR A 25 6.39 -2.18 -0.29
C THR A 25 7.86 -2.28 -0.63
N PHE A 26 8.51 -1.13 -0.68
CA PHE A 26 9.93 -1.00 -0.95
C PHE A 26 10.67 -0.83 0.38
N PRO A 27 11.70 -1.64 0.66
CA PRO A 27 12.52 -1.47 1.85
C PRO A 27 13.37 -0.20 1.73
N TYR A 28 13.40 0.57 2.81
CA TYR A 28 14.23 1.75 3.00
C TYR A 28 14.91 1.66 4.35
N ARG A 29 16.14 2.16 4.49
CA ARG A 29 16.89 2.11 5.75
C ARG A 29 17.20 3.50 6.28
N CYS A 30 17.05 3.67 7.60
CA CYS A 30 17.75 4.69 8.39
C CYS A 30 18.91 4.01 9.13
N SER A 31 19.72 4.80 9.83
CA SER A 31 20.68 4.34 10.86
C SER A 31 20.06 3.48 11.96
N CYS A 32 18.74 3.52 12.09
CA CYS A 32 18.01 3.09 13.28
C CYS A 32 17.11 1.86 13.08
N GLN A 33 16.60 1.65 11.87
CA GLN A 33 15.56 0.67 11.54
C GLN A 33 15.36 0.59 10.01
N GLN A 34 14.79 -0.52 9.56
CA GLN A 34 14.25 -0.66 8.21
C GLN A 34 12.77 -0.26 8.16
N HIS A 35 12.43 0.54 7.16
CA HIS A 35 11.09 1.04 6.87
C HIS A 35 10.57 0.46 5.56
N GLN A 36 9.27 0.21 5.49
CA GLN A 36 8.61 -0.20 4.27
C GLN A 36 7.82 0.96 3.68
N LEU A 37 8.30 1.53 2.57
CA LEU A 37 7.60 2.59 1.85
C LEU A 37 6.64 1.99 0.82
N THR A 38 5.46 2.59 0.66
CA THR A 38 4.54 2.20 -0.41
C THR A 38 5.05 2.66 -1.77
N VAL A 39 4.62 2.01 -2.85
CA VAL A 39 4.91 2.41 -4.24
C VAL A 39 4.76 3.92 -4.47
N ARG A 40 3.70 4.54 -3.93
CA ARG A 40 3.47 5.98 -4.08
C ARG A 40 4.58 6.82 -3.44
N ARG A 41 5.02 6.46 -2.23
CA ARG A 41 6.09 7.17 -1.53
C ARG A 41 7.43 6.93 -2.21
N HIS A 42 7.73 5.68 -2.57
CA HIS A 42 8.90 5.32 -3.35
C HIS A 42 8.98 6.11 -4.66
N ASN A 43 7.91 6.15 -5.44
CA ASN A 43 7.87 6.91 -6.70
C ASN A 43 8.12 8.42 -6.49
N ARG A 44 7.65 9.01 -5.39
CA ARG A 44 7.97 10.42 -5.07
C ARG A 44 9.45 10.62 -4.75
N VAL A 45 10.08 9.69 -4.05
CA VAL A 45 11.53 9.73 -3.79
C VAL A 45 12.31 9.58 -5.09
N VAL A 46 11.94 8.62 -5.93
CA VAL A 46 12.59 8.36 -7.22
C VAL A 46 12.46 9.56 -8.17
N ARG A 47 11.32 10.26 -8.15
CA ARG A 47 11.11 11.49 -8.93
C ARG A 47 11.79 12.72 -8.33
N GLY A 48 12.39 12.62 -7.14
CA GLY A 48 12.99 13.75 -6.43
C GLY A 48 11.98 14.75 -5.86
N GLU A 49 10.68 14.41 -5.83
CA GLU A 49 9.61 15.28 -5.33
C GLU A 49 9.57 15.35 -3.79
N ALA A 50 9.98 14.28 -3.11
CA ALA A 50 9.95 14.21 -1.65
C ALA A 50 11.10 13.37 -1.08
N THR A 51 11.71 13.87 0.00
CA THR A 51 12.63 13.11 0.85
C THR A 51 11.95 12.76 2.16
N TYR A 52 11.97 11.48 2.52
CA TYR A 52 11.38 11.01 3.77
C TYR A 52 12.46 10.92 4.86
N ARG A 53 12.10 11.33 6.07
CA ARG A 53 12.94 11.23 7.27
C ARG A 53 12.31 10.27 8.27
N CYS A 54 13.15 9.55 9.00
CA CYS A 54 12.69 8.69 10.06
C CYS A 54 12.19 9.52 11.26
N VAL A 55 11.06 9.12 11.84
CA VAL A 55 10.49 9.79 13.02
C VAL A 55 11.30 9.52 14.29
N LYS A 56 12.05 8.40 14.35
CA LYS A 56 12.84 8.03 15.53
C LYS A 56 14.20 8.75 15.59
N CYS A 57 14.95 8.77 14.49
CA CYS A 57 16.28 9.38 14.46
C CYS A 57 16.37 10.70 13.68
N GLY A 58 15.32 11.10 12.94
CA GLY A 58 15.33 12.29 12.10
C GLY A 58 16.13 12.15 10.79
N GLU A 59 16.75 11.00 10.58
CA GLU A 59 17.68 10.76 9.48
C GLU A 59 16.97 10.43 8.17
N LEU A 60 17.61 10.71 7.04
CA LEU A 60 17.04 10.50 5.72
C LEU A 60 16.92 9.01 5.41
N LEU A 61 15.76 8.60 4.89
CA LEU A 61 15.55 7.24 4.41
C LEU A 61 16.29 7.05 3.08
N THR A 62 17.21 6.11 3.06
CA THR A 62 17.93 5.71 1.84
C THR A 62 17.33 4.42 1.28
N ALA A 63 17.14 4.39 -0.04
CA ALA A 63 16.80 3.15 -0.74
C ALA A 63 18.07 2.31 -0.77
N GLU A 64 17.97 1.04 -0.37
CA GLU A 64 19.06 0.08 -0.42
C GLU A 64 19.05 -0.66 -1.75
#